data_AF-A0A818AJF9-F1
#
_entry.id   AF-A0A818AJF9-F1
#
_cell.length_a   1.000
_cell.length_b   1.000
_cell.length_c   1.000
_cell.angle_alpha   90.00
_cell.angle_beta   90.00
_cell.angle_gamma   90.00
#
_symmetry.space_group_name_H-M   'P 1'
#
loop_
_entity.id
_entity.type
_entity.pdbx_description
1 polymer ?
#
loop_
_entity_poly.entity_id
_entity_poly.type
_entity_poly.pdbx_seq_one_letter_code
_entity_poly.pdbx_strand_id
1 'polypeptide(L)'
;MSLRHLGHRWRDVDSFLTSIGGSTIKTCHKWTNILVNKDFDEFTIDERGGKRGDSFWDFYPDLELKANQFVYQECSKTEATFTIEMLVRFIDQRFYELNNLKKIDQQLVRSVESCRLDLRRFSVKFTANSSRPYFLGHE
;
A
#
# COMPACT_ATOMS: atom_id res chain seq x y z
N MET A 1 -19.05 0.52 -21.04
CA MET A 1 -19.14 1.98 -20.83
C MET A 1 -18.14 2.49 -19.78
N SER A 2 -17.89 1.75 -18.70
CA SER A 2 -16.93 2.12 -17.63
C SER A 2 -15.48 2.29 -18.09
N LEU A 3 -14.92 1.36 -18.88
CA LEU A 3 -13.52 1.43 -19.34
C LEU A 3 -13.23 2.63 -20.28
N ARG A 4 -14.25 3.11 -20.99
CA ARG A 4 -14.14 4.33 -21.82
C ARG A 4 -13.99 5.58 -20.95
N HIS A 5 -14.58 5.58 -19.77
CA HIS A 5 -14.42 6.65 -18.77
C HIS A 5 -13.01 6.67 -18.16
N LEU A 6 -12.32 5.52 -18.19
CA LEU A 6 -10.91 5.36 -17.78
C LEU A 6 -9.93 5.60 -18.94
N GLY A 7 -10.39 6.13 -20.08
CA GLY A 7 -9.54 6.52 -21.20
C GLY A 7 -9.21 5.43 -22.22
N HIS A 8 -9.74 4.21 -22.06
CA HIS A 8 -9.49 3.12 -23.01
C HIS A 8 -10.45 3.19 -24.22
N ARG A 9 -9.91 3.07 -25.44
CA ARG A 9 -10.73 2.97 -26.65
C ARG A 9 -11.37 1.59 -26.71
N TRP A 10 -12.55 1.48 -27.33
CA TRP A 10 -13.29 0.21 -27.45
C TRP A 10 -12.45 -0.92 -28.07
N ARG A 11 -11.61 -0.59 -29.06
CA ARG A 11 -10.72 -1.55 -29.73
C ARG A 11 -9.61 -2.09 -28.84
N ASP A 12 -9.26 -1.38 -27.77
CA ASP A 12 -8.17 -1.73 -26.86
C ASP A 12 -8.69 -2.50 -25.64
N VAL A 13 -10.01 -2.67 -25.51
CA VAL A 13 -10.64 -3.32 -24.36
C VAL A 13 -10.24 -4.78 -24.27
N ASP A 14 -10.22 -5.52 -25.38
CA ASP A 14 -9.82 -6.92 -25.38
C ASP A 14 -8.34 -7.10 -25.01
N SER A 15 -7.48 -6.19 -25.50
CA SER A 15 -6.07 -6.15 -25.14
C SER A 15 -5.89 -5.86 -23.64
N PHE A 16 -6.66 -4.90 -23.11
CA PHE A 16 -6.65 -4.56 -21.69
C PHE A 16 -7.14 -5.74 -20.84
N LEU A 17 -8.29 -6.32 -21.16
CA LEU A 17 -8.85 -7.47 -20.43
C LEU A 17 -7.91 -8.68 -20.48
N THR A 18 -7.22 -8.89 -21.59
CA THR A 18 -6.19 -9.93 -21.70
C THR A 18 -4.98 -9.63 -20.83
N SER A 19 -4.52 -8.36 -20.78
CA SER A 19 -3.37 -7.95 -19.96
C SER A 19 -3.58 -8.12 -18.46
N ILE A 20 -4.82 -7.98 -17.98
CA ILE A 20 -5.20 -8.24 -16.58
C ILE A 20 -5.69 -9.68 -16.36
N GLY A 21 -5.58 -10.56 -17.36
CA GLY A 21 -6.04 -11.95 -17.27
C GLY A 21 -7.55 -12.11 -17.07
N GLY A 22 -8.34 -11.08 -17.37
CA GLY A 22 -9.80 -11.03 -17.25
C GLY A 22 -10.56 -11.67 -18.42
N SER A 23 -9.87 -12.32 -19.36
CA SER A 23 -10.47 -12.91 -20.57
C SER A 23 -11.18 -14.24 -20.35
N THR A 24 -10.98 -14.91 -19.20
CA THR A 24 -11.66 -16.17 -18.89
C THR A 24 -12.90 -15.93 -18.02
N ILE A 25 -13.93 -16.77 -18.17
CA ILE A 25 -15.17 -16.67 -17.40
C ILE A 25 -14.90 -16.73 -15.88
N LYS A 26 -13.98 -17.59 -15.45
CA LYS A 26 -13.61 -17.74 -14.03
C LYS A 26 -12.96 -16.48 -13.48
N THR A 27 -12.00 -15.90 -14.20
CA THR A 27 -11.34 -14.67 -13.76
C THR A 27 -12.29 -13.49 -13.85
N CYS A 28 -13.06 -13.33 -14.93
CA CYS A 28 -14.06 -12.29 -15.07
C CYS A 28 -15.10 -12.31 -13.94
N HIS A 29 -15.59 -13.49 -13.54
CA HIS A 29 -16.51 -13.63 -12.40
C HIS A 29 -15.85 -13.18 -11.08
N LYS A 30 -14.59 -13.57 -10.86
CA LYS A 30 -13.79 -13.11 -9.73
C LYS A 30 -13.65 -11.58 -9.71
N TRP A 31 -13.16 -10.97 -10.79
CA TRP A 31 -13.02 -9.51 -10.90
C TRP A 31 -14.35 -8.78 -10.69
N THR A 32 -15.45 -9.34 -11.21
CA THR A 32 -16.79 -8.77 -11.02
C THR A 32 -17.22 -8.80 -9.55
N ASN A 33 -17.00 -9.91 -8.85
CA ASN A 33 -17.31 -10.02 -7.43
C ASN A 33 -16.47 -9.04 -6.59
N ILE A 34 -15.18 -8.88 -6.91
CA ILE A 34 -14.31 -7.89 -6.25
C ILE A 34 -14.86 -6.47 -6.46
N LEU A 35 -15.24 -6.11 -7.70
CA LEU A 35 -15.79 -4.80 -8.03
C LEU A 35 -17.13 -4.54 -7.33
N VAL A 36 -18.03 -5.52 -7.30
CA VAL A 36 -19.35 -5.43 -6.66
C VAL A 36 -19.21 -5.30 -5.15
N ASN A 37 -18.32 -6.09 -4.54
CA ASN A 37 -18.08 -6.09 -3.11
C ASN A 37 -17.16 -4.95 -2.66
N LYS A 38 -16.64 -4.14 -3.60
CA LYS A 38 -15.66 -3.07 -3.38
C LYS A 38 -14.38 -3.55 -2.67
N ASP A 39 -14.01 -4.81 -2.88
CA ASP A 39 -12.84 -5.46 -2.26
C ASP A 39 -11.56 -5.16 -3.05
N PHE A 40 -11.29 -3.86 -3.29
CA PHE A 40 -10.19 -3.43 -4.15
C PHE A 40 -8.80 -3.82 -3.66
N ASP A 41 -8.71 -4.35 -2.43
CA ASP A 41 -7.48 -4.88 -1.86
C ASP A 41 -6.88 -5.99 -2.74
N GLU A 42 -7.72 -6.78 -3.42
CA GLU A 42 -7.25 -7.83 -4.31
C GLU A 42 -6.56 -7.30 -5.59
N PHE A 43 -6.83 -6.05 -6.01
CA PHE A 43 -6.09 -5.39 -7.10
C PHE A 43 -4.67 -4.98 -6.69
N THR A 44 -4.40 -4.95 -5.38
CA THR A 44 -3.08 -4.58 -4.82
C THR A 44 -2.23 -5.79 -4.43
N ILE A 45 -2.84 -6.99 -4.40
CA ILE A 45 -2.18 -8.26 -4.02
C ILE A 45 -1.85 -9.09 -5.27
N ASP A 46 -1.60 -8.47 -6.43
CA ASP A 46 -1.15 -9.23 -7.60
C ASP A 46 0.38 -9.44 -7.58
N GLU A 47 0.81 -10.40 -6.77
CA GLU A 47 2.15 -11.01 -6.79
C GLU A 47 2.19 -12.26 -7.70
N ARG A 48 1.27 -12.42 -8.66
CA ARG A 48 1.39 -13.52 -9.64
C ARG A 48 2.46 -13.20 -10.68
N GLY A 49 3.72 -13.48 -10.33
CA GLY A 49 4.77 -13.74 -11.32
C GLY A 49 6.09 -12.99 -11.18
N GLY A 50 6.46 -12.53 -9.97
CA GLY A 50 7.79 -11.96 -9.69
C GLY A 50 7.80 -10.44 -9.52
N LYS A 51 8.84 -9.95 -8.84
CA LYS A 51 9.10 -8.53 -8.57
C LYS A 51 9.20 -7.77 -9.91
N ARG A 52 8.19 -6.97 -10.24
CA ARG A 52 8.18 -6.17 -11.49
C ARG A 52 8.99 -4.88 -11.41
N GLY A 53 9.55 -4.56 -10.24
CA GLY A 53 10.44 -3.43 -10.02
C GLY A 53 10.97 -3.42 -8.59
N ASP A 54 12.04 -2.68 -8.37
CA ASP A 54 12.58 -2.45 -7.03
C ASP A 54 11.56 -1.62 -6.24
N SER A 55 11.12 -2.16 -5.11
CA SER A 55 10.30 -1.44 -4.15
C SER A 55 11.14 -0.34 -3.48
N PHE A 56 10.50 0.73 -3.01
CA PHE A 56 11.18 1.79 -2.26
C PHE A 56 12.10 1.25 -1.15
N TRP A 57 11.64 0.19 -0.48
CA TRP A 57 12.36 -0.45 0.62
C TRP A 57 13.59 -1.26 0.18
N ASP A 58 13.68 -1.65 -1.09
CA ASP A 58 14.86 -2.34 -1.61
C ASP A 58 16.08 -1.41 -1.69
N PHE A 59 15.84 -0.12 -1.90
CA PHE A 59 16.88 0.91 -1.88
C PHE A 59 17.17 1.43 -0.47
N TYR A 60 16.21 1.30 0.45
CA TYR A 60 16.32 1.82 1.82
C TYR A 60 15.92 0.77 2.87
N PRO A 61 16.64 -0.37 2.95
CA PRO A 61 16.30 -1.45 3.89
C PRO A 61 16.45 -1.02 5.35
N ASP A 62 17.44 -0.17 5.65
CA ASP A 62 17.63 0.37 7.01
C ASP A 62 16.48 1.31 7.42
N LEU A 63 15.88 2.00 6.45
CA LEU A 63 14.71 2.83 6.68
C LEU A 63 13.46 1.95 6.91
N GLU A 64 13.33 0.82 6.21
CA GLU A 64 12.25 -0.16 6.42
C GLU A 64 12.28 -0.68 7.85
N LEU A 65 13.45 -1.09 8.34
CA LEU A 65 13.62 -1.61 9.69
C LEU A 65 13.23 -0.56 10.75
N LYS A 66 13.70 0.68 10.59
CA LYS A 66 13.39 1.78 11.52
C LYS A 66 11.90 2.18 11.47
N ALA A 67 11.30 2.19 10.28
CA ALA A 67 9.89 2.49 10.11
C ALA A 67 9.02 1.42 10.79
N ASN A 68 9.36 0.14 10.62
CA ASN A 68 8.66 -0.95 11.29
C ASN A 68 8.80 -0.86 12.82
N GLN A 69 10.01 -0.61 13.34
CA GLN A 69 10.24 -0.39 14.77
C GLN A 69 9.44 0.79 15.32
N PHE A 70 9.39 1.91 14.59
CA PHE A 70 8.61 3.07 14.97
C PHE A 70 7.12 2.73 15.08
N VAL A 71 6.56 2.06 14.06
CA VAL A 71 5.16 1.62 14.08
C VAL A 71 4.89 0.68 15.24
N TYR A 72 5.78 -0.29 15.49
CA TYR A 72 5.67 -1.21 16.61
C TYR A 72 5.64 -0.47 17.95
N GLN A 73 6.56 0.47 18.16
CA GLN A 73 6.61 1.25 19.39
C GLN A 73 5.36 2.11 19.59
N GLU A 74 4.91 2.83 18.55
CA GLU A 74 3.73 3.68 18.64
C GLU A 74 2.44 2.87 18.85
N CYS A 75 2.32 1.70 18.21
CA CYS A 75 1.15 0.83 18.38
C CYS A 75 1.15 0.09 19.74
N SER A 76 2.33 -0.12 20.34
CA SER A 76 2.46 -0.76 21.66
C SER A 76 2.17 0.18 22.82
N LYS A 77 2.02 1.49 22.58
CA LYS A 77 1.65 2.45 23.62
C LYS A 77 0.23 2.24 24.09
N THR A 78 0.01 2.47 25.37
CA THR A 78 -1.32 2.42 26.02
C THR A 78 -2.27 3.45 25.41
N GLU A 79 -1.74 4.62 25.04
CA GLU A 79 -2.44 5.69 24.34
C GLU A 79 -2.46 5.44 22.83
N ALA A 80 -3.66 5.33 22.24
CA ALA A 80 -3.86 5.02 20.81
C ALA A 80 -3.71 6.27 19.92
N THR A 81 -2.55 6.91 19.94
CA THR A 81 -2.30 8.16 19.20
C THR A 81 -1.71 7.94 17.81
N PHE A 82 -1.35 6.70 17.47
CA PHE A 82 -0.72 6.42 16.19
C PHE A 82 -1.65 6.77 15.03
N THR A 83 -1.13 7.58 14.11
CA THR A 83 -1.78 7.94 12.85
C THR A 83 -0.82 7.69 11.70
N ILE A 84 -1.37 7.45 10.51
CA ILE A 84 -0.53 7.18 9.32
C ILE A 84 0.28 8.43 8.95
N GLU A 85 -0.23 9.64 9.22
CA GLU A 85 0.55 10.87 9.02
C GLU A 85 1.85 10.88 9.86
N MET A 86 1.85 10.28 11.05
CA MET A 86 3.06 10.15 11.86
C MET A 86 4.11 9.28 11.17
N LEU A 87 3.70 8.14 10.60
CA LEU A 87 4.59 7.26 9.84
C LEU A 87 5.14 7.97 8.59
N VAL A 88 4.28 8.65 7.85
CA VAL A 88 4.65 9.41 6.65
C VAL A 88 5.71 10.46 6.97
N ARG A 89 5.49 11.25 8.03
CA ARG A 89 6.45 12.28 8.49
C ARG A 89 7.76 11.65 8.98
N PHE A 90 7.68 10.52 9.67
CA PHE A 90 8.85 9.80 10.13
C PHE A 90 9.73 9.32 8.96
N ILE A 91 9.12 8.68 7.96
CA ILE A 91 9.83 8.20 6.75
C ILE A 91 10.46 9.37 6.01
N ASP A 92 9.69 10.44 5.81
CA ASP A 92 10.14 11.64 5.11
C ASP A 92 11.35 12.27 5.80
N GLN A 93 11.27 12.54 7.12
CA GLN A 93 12.38 13.10 7.87
C GLN A 93 13.64 12.21 7.79
N ARG A 94 13.49 10.91 8.03
CA ARG A 94 14.61 9.96 8.03
C ARG A 94 15.24 9.79 6.65
N PHE A 95 14.46 9.90 5.58
CA PHE A 95 14.99 9.88 4.22
C PHE A 95 15.93 11.06 3.97
N TYR A 96 15.54 12.28 4.33
CA TYR A 96 16.40 13.46 4.15
C TYR A 96 17.66 13.40 5.03
N GLU A 97 17.53 12.93 6.27
CA GLU A 97 18.66 12.69 7.17
C GLU A 97 19.66 11.67 6.60
N LEU A 98 19.18 10.53 6.09
CA LEU A 98 20.03 9.48 5.52
C LEU A 98 20.80 9.94 4.29
N ASN A 99 20.18 10.78 3.45
CA ASN A 99 20.80 11.27 2.21
C ASN A 99 21.55 12.61 2.39
N ASN A 100 21.61 13.18 3.61
CA ASN A 100 22.16 14.51 3.88
C ASN A 100 21.55 15.62 2.99
N LEU A 101 20.26 15.52 2.69
CA LEU A 101 19.54 16.46 1.83
C LEU A 101 18.76 17.46 2.68
N LYS A 102 18.68 18.71 2.22
CA LYS A 102 17.75 19.69 2.78
C LYS A 102 16.44 19.62 2.01
N LYS A 103 15.34 19.46 2.75
CA LYS A 103 14.00 19.53 2.19
C LYS A 103 13.69 20.98 1.77
N ILE A 104 13.34 21.18 0.50
CA ILE A 104 13.09 22.51 -0.08
C ILE A 104 11.58 22.73 -0.30
N ASP A 105 10.84 21.65 -0.53
CA ASP A 105 9.41 21.66 -0.81
C ASP A 105 8.60 20.98 0.31
N GLN A 106 7.27 21.03 0.20
CA GLN A 106 6.37 20.34 1.13
C GLN A 106 6.02 18.92 0.66
N GLN A 107 6.62 18.44 -0.42
CA GLN A 107 6.32 17.12 -0.96
C GLN A 107 6.83 16.02 -0.02
N LEU A 108 6.06 14.95 0.08
CA LEU A 108 6.39 13.81 0.92
C LEU A 108 7.07 12.74 0.08
N VAL A 109 8.16 12.16 0.60
CA VAL A 109 8.88 11.06 -0.05
C VAL A 109 7.96 9.86 -0.31
N ARG A 110 7.02 9.60 0.61
CA ARG A 110 5.95 8.63 0.43
C ARG A 110 4.59 9.23 0.76
N SER A 111 3.57 8.88 -0.03
CA SER A 111 2.20 9.31 0.22
C SER A 111 1.57 8.56 1.40
N VAL A 112 0.49 9.11 1.93
CA VAL A 112 -0.32 8.47 2.99
C VAL A 112 -0.86 7.12 2.52
N GLU A 113 -1.32 7.04 1.27
CA GLU A 113 -1.86 5.83 0.65
C GLU A 113 -0.78 4.76 0.52
N SER A 114 0.44 5.16 0.15
CA SER A 114 1.59 4.25 0.10
C SER A 114 1.92 3.68 1.48
N CYS A 115 1.93 4.52 2.51
CA CYS A 115 2.23 4.09 3.87
C CYS A 115 1.14 3.18 4.46
N ARG A 116 -0.11 3.31 4.02
CA ARG A 116 -1.19 2.34 4.37
C ARG A 116 -0.87 0.93 3.86
N LEU A 117 -0.32 0.83 2.65
CA LEU A 117 0.11 -0.44 2.08
C LEU A 117 1.34 -0.98 2.83
N ASP A 118 2.28 -0.10 3.19
CA ASP A 118 3.48 -0.49 3.95
C ASP A 118 3.11 -1.07 5.33
N LEU A 119 2.10 -0.52 6.03
CA LEU A 119 1.62 -1.08 7.30
C LEU A 119 1.17 -2.54 7.17
N ARG A 120 0.52 -2.91 6.06
CA ARG A 120 0.15 -4.30 5.79
C ARG A 120 1.38 -5.19 5.62
N ARG A 121 2.40 -4.70 4.90
CA ARG A 121 3.69 -5.39 4.73
C ARG A 121 4.42 -5.56 6.08
N PHE A 122 4.29 -4.60 6.99
CA PHE A 122 4.82 -4.69 8.36
C PHE A 122 4.03 -5.63 9.28
N SER A 123 3.07 -6.41 8.74
CA SER A 123 2.21 -7.34 9.50
C SER A 123 1.33 -6.67 10.56
N VAL A 124 1.02 -5.39 10.38
CA VAL A 124 0.09 -4.66 11.23
C VAL A 124 -1.34 -4.99 10.82
N LYS A 125 -2.16 -5.46 11.77
CA LYS A 125 -3.59 -5.72 11.56
C LYS A 125 -4.43 -4.56 12.08
N PHE A 126 -5.52 -4.25 11.39
CA PHE A 126 -6.54 -3.31 11.86
C PHE A 126 -7.76 -4.12 12.31
N THR A 127 -8.35 -3.82 13.46
CA THR A 127 -9.64 -4.43 13.85
C THR A 127 -10.78 -3.74 13.10
N ALA A 128 -11.79 -4.49 12.66
CA ALA A 128 -12.88 -3.99 11.83
C ALA A 128 -13.70 -2.82 12.44
N ASN A 129 -13.63 -2.63 13.76
CA ASN A 129 -14.38 -1.61 14.51
C ASN A 129 -13.51 -0.62 15.29
N SER A 130 -12.18 -0.65 15.11
CA SER A 130 -11.34 0.41 15.67
C SER A 130 -10.30 0.85 14.65
N SER A 131 -10.03 2.15 14.61
CA SER A 131 -8.89 2.72 13.89
C SER A 131 -7.54 2.30 14.49
N ARG A 132 -7.50 1.25 15.33
CA ARG A 132 -6.33 0.84 16.10
C ARG A 132 -5.59 -0.29 15.37
N PRO A 133 -4.41 0.01 14.79
CA PRO A 133 -3.49 -1.02 14.36
C PRO A 133 -2.90 -1.79 15.56
N TYR A 134 -2.76 -3.11 15.43
CA TYR A 134 -2.11 -3.98 16.41
C TYR A 134 -1.29 -5.07 15.70
N PHE A 135 -0.33 -5.65 16.41
CA PHE A 135 0.48 -6.78 15.92
C PHE A 135 -0.09 -8.10 16.48
N LEU A 136 -0.12 -9.15 15.66
CA LEU A 136 -0.48 -10.50 16.12
C LEU A 136 0.54 -10.98 17.17
N GLY A 137 0.06 -11.42 18.34
CA GLY A 137 0.90 -11.90 19.45
C GLY A 137 1.01 -10.94 20.64
N HIS A 138 0.36 -9.76 20.56
CA HIS A 138 0.09 -8.87 21.70
C HIS A 138 -1.32 -9.11 22.24
N GLU A 139 -1.61 -10.37 22.60
CA GLU A 139 -2.75 -10.75 23.46
C GLU A 139 -2.23 -11.21 24.83
#